data_AF-H0A6W1-F1
#
_entry.id   AF-H0A6W1-F1
#
_cell.length_a   1.000
_cell.length_b   1.000
_cell.length_c   1.000
_cell.angle_alpha   90.00
_cell.angle_beta   90.00
_cell.angle_gamma   90.00
#
_symmetry.space_group_name_H-M   'P 1'
#
loop_
_entity.id
_entity.type
_entity.pdbx_description
1 polymer ?
#
loop_
_entity_poly.entity_id
_entity_poly.type
_entity_poly.pdbx_seq_one_letter_code
_entity_poly.pdbx_strand_id
1 'polypeptide(L)'
;DDYSLFDFTNADATPTSPATLKNISYGFLLNKAHNAGVHNLRIAPEFNGISGYYDTSLLTLGNAVDIGILNLNSKFVYCSDFQCFGNWRVTGLGLFLSNMAPDIDNAITFGIYERAQISGYRCIMVRATDIQRILAKTTNTVTIPWSPSNRYQHTGGYIAPSAGTPRTYTGITVSGDQMTFTGVNDTSNFTVGGTAYPASNFGSSWNKFRDIYCLGWDSPNNMPACMLGFPYNSCGLETSGHNLRTTIFENVKVHDRDCFLHAHQSD
;
A
#
# COMPACT_ATOMS: atom_id res chain seq x y z
N ASP A 1 -9.00 -16.59 10.11
CA ASP A 1 -8.99 -15.54 9.09
C ASP A 1 -7.80 -14.64 9.37
N ASP A 2 -6.62 -15.06 8.91
CA ASP A 2 -5.33 -14.61 9.47
C ASP A 2 -4.54 -13.76 8.46
N TYR A 3 -5.23 -12.83 7.81
CA TYR A 3 -4.60 -11.89 6.87
C TYR A 3 -5.02 -10.46 7.19
N SER A 4 -4.05 -9.56 7.27
CA SER A 4 -4.28 -8.12 7.36
C SER A 4 -3.44 -7.39 6.32
N LEU A 5 -3.95 -6.22 5.89
CA LEU A 5 -3.22 -5.34 4.99
C LEU A 5 -1.87 -4.96 5.61
N PHE A 6 -0.86 -4.74 4.77
CA PHE A 6 0.41 -4.21 5.26
C PHE A 6 0.22 -2.81 5.85
N ASP A 7 0.60 -2.64 7.12
CA ASP A 7 0.65 -1.34 7.79
C ASP A 7 2.03 -0.71 7.53
N PHE A 8 2.04 0.44 6.85
CA PHE A 8 3.25 1.21 6.55
C PHE A 8 3.71 2.09 7.72
N THR A 9 3.00 2.07 8.83
CA THR A 9 3.33 2.82 10.04
C THR A 9 3.88 1.93 11.14
N ASN A 10 4.49 2.53 12.16
CA ASN A 10 4.89 1.84 13.38
C ASN A 10 3.73 1.67 14.37
N ALA A 11 2.50 2.02 13.98
CA ALA A 11 1.30 1.97 14.83
C ALA A 11 1.50 2.65 16.20
N ASP A 12 2.13 3.82 16.19
CA ASP A 12 2.56 4.60 17.35
C ASP A 12 1.89 5.99 17.41
N ALA A 13 0.73 6.16 16.76
CA ALA A 13 -0.06 7.38 16.91
C ALA A 13 -0.48 7.56 18.38
N THR A 14 -0.46 8.79 18.85
CA THR A 14 -0.93 9.19 20.17
C THR A 14 -2.09 10.18 20.03
N PRO A 15 -2.81 10.54 21.11
CA PRO A 15 -3.82 11.59 21.07
C PRO A 15 -3.33 12.97 20.59
N THR A 16 -2.01 13.19 20.54
CA THR A 16 -1.39 14.47 20.16
C THR A 16 -0.42 14.37 18.98
N SER A 17 -0.15 13.17 18.46
CA SER A 17 0.81 12.98 17.36
C SER A 17 0.37 11.87 16.39
N PRO A 18 0.56 12.07 15.07
CA PRO A 18 0.35 11.00 14.09
C PRO A 18 1.37 9.86 14.26
N ALA A 19 1.02 8.66 13.81
CA ALA A 19 1.94 7.51 13.75
C ALA A 19 3.17 7.84 12.90
N THR A 20 4.34 7.30 13.19
CA THR A 20 5.53 7.41 12.36
C THR A 20 5.52 6.36 11.24
N LEU A 21 6.20 6.64 10.13
CA LEU A 21 6.33 5.67 9.03
C LEU A 21 7.41 4.65 9.35
N LYS A 22 7.20 3.40 8.92
CA LYS A 22 8.26 2.40 8.88
C LYS A 22 9.34 2.85 7.90
N ASN A 23 10.60 2.58 8.24
CA ASN A 23 11.69 2.71 7.30
C ASN A 23 11.61 1.56 6.30
N ILE A 24 11.29 1.87 5.05
CA ILE A 24 11.15 0.90 3.97
C ILE A 24 12.32 1.06 3.00
N SER A 25 13.05 -0.03 2.80
CA SER A 25 14.11 -0.14 1.80
C SER A 25 13.58 -0.67 0.48
N TYR A 26 14.19 -0.26 -0.63
CA TYR A 26 13.78 -0.68 -1.95
C TYR A 26 14.98 -0.98 -2.83
N GLY A 27 14.83 -1.93 -3.75
CA GLY A 27 15.86 -2.25 -4.73
C GLY A 27 15.86 -1.28 -5.92
N PHE A 28 14.68 -0.92 -6.42
CA PHE A 28 14.51 0.04 -7.51
C PHE A 28 13.31 0.95 -7.25
N LEU A 29 13.45 2.26 -7.48
CA LEU A 29 12.42 3.26 -7.21
C LEU A 29 12.10 4.09 -8.45
N LEU A 30 10.81 4.10 -8.82
CA LEU A 30 10.20 5.10 -9.69
C LEU A 30 9.43 6.08 -8.80
N ASN A 31 9.99 7.25 -8.54
CA ASN A 31 9.41 8.25 -7.64
C ASN A 31 8.89 9.46 -8.41
N LYS A 32 7.57 9.67 -8.40
CA LYS A 32 6.90 10.78 -9.10
C LYS A 32 7.36 10.92 -10.56
N ALA A 33 7.70 9.79 -11.19
CA ALA A 33 8.18 9.77 -12.55
C ALA A 33 7.01 9.94 -13.53
N HIS A 34 7.30 10.48 -14.71
CA HIS A 34 6.32 10.66 -15.78
C HIS A 34 6.92 10.18 -17.09
N ASN A 35 6.19 9.37 -17.85
CA ASN A 35 6.68 8.75 -19.09
C ASN A 35 8.00 7.98 -18.88
N ALA A 36 8.03 7.13 -17.86
CA ALA A 36 9.22 6.37 -17.49
C ALA A 36 9.05 4.89 -17.85
N GLY A 37 10.15 4.23 -18.19
CA GLY A 37 10.13 2.81 -18.46
C GLY A 37 11.36 2.08 -17.97
N VAL A 38 11.16 0.81 -17.66
CA VAL A 38 12.21 -0.13 -17.23
C VAL A 38 12.07 -1.39 -18.05
N HIS A 39 13.16 -1.81 -18.68
CA HIS A 39 13.15 -2.98 -19.56
C HIS A 39 14.36 -3.85 -19.28
N ASN A 40 14.21 -5.17 -19.42
CA ASN A 40 15.31 -6.12 -19.32
C ASN A 40 16.08 -6.03 -17.99
N LEU A 41 15.34 -5.89 -16.88
CA LEU A 41 15.92 -5.75 -15.54
C LEU A 41 15.74 -7.05 -14.76
N ARG A 42 16.81 -7.53 -14.12
CA ARG A 42 16.71 -8.51 -13.04
C ARG A 42 17.19 -7.90 -11.73
N ILE A 43 16.36 -8.00 -10.70
CA ILE A 43 16.68 -7.60 -9.34
C ILE A 43 16.39 -8.74 -8.36
N ALA A 44 17.34 -9.01 -7.48
CA ALA A 44 17.23 -10.02 -6.43
C ALA A 44 18.02 -9.58 -5.20
N PRO A 45 17.50 -9.80 -3.97
CA PRO A 45 18.29 -9.61 -2.78
C PRO A 45 19.37 -10.70 -2.70
N GLU A 46 20.57 -10.31 -2.25
CA GLU A 46 21.65 -11.26 -2.00
C GLU A 46 21.27 -12.20 -0.85
N PHE A 47 21.44 -13.49 -1.07
CA PHE A 47 21.17 -14.51 -0.08
C PHE A 47 22.15 -15.68 -0.19
N ASN A 48 23.44 -15.37 -0.17
CA ASN A 48 24.51 -16.35 -0.41
C ASN A 48 24.33 -17.04 -1.78
N GLY A 49 24.07 -16.20 -2.80
CA GLY A 49 23.67 -16.64 -4.12
C GLY A 49 22.43 -17.53 -4.11
N ILE A 50 22.39 -18.49 -5.04
CA ILE A 50 21.28 -19.42 -5.19
C ILE A 50 21.20 -20.44 -4.03
N SER A 51 22.33 -20.74 -3.39
CA SER A 51 22.41 -21.78 -2.37
C SER A 51 21.60 -21.43 -1.12
N GLY A 52 21.59 -20.17 -0.69
CA GLY A 52 20.76 -19.78 0.46
C GLY A 52 19.27 -19.92 0.17
N TYR A 53 18.83 -19.68 -1.06
CA TYR A 53 17.44 -19.90 -1.47
C TYR A 53 17.02 -21.37 -1.51
N TYR A 54 17.95 -22.33 -1.39
CA TYR A 54 17.65 -23.77 -1.30
C TYR A 54 18.01 -24.36 0.06
N ASP A 55 18.57 -23.57 0.97
CA ASP A 55 18.99 -24.06 2.28
C ASP A 55 17.79 -24.11 3.24
N THR A 56 17.27 -25.32 3.42
CA THR A 56 16.14 -25.60 4.32
C THR A 56 16.44 -25.33 5.81
N SER A 57 17.71 -25.15 6.19
CA SER A 57 18.11 -24.82 7.56
C SER A 57 18.05 -23.32 7.88
N LEU A 58 18.03 -22.47 6.85
CA LEU A 58 17.93 -21.02 7.03
C LEU A 58 16.49 -20.60 7.33
N LEU A 59 16.32 -19.87 8.42
CA LEU A 59 15.05 -19.26 8.83
C LEU A 59 14.98 -17.75 8.49
N THR A 60 15.89 -17.28 7.64
CA THR A 60 16.05 -15.85 7.29
C THR A 60 15.74 -15.61 5.81
N LEU A 61 15.48 -14.34 5.48
CA LEU A 61 15.00 -13.88 4.18
C LEU A 61 16.14 -13.40 3.26
N GLY A 62 17.38 -13.63 3.67
CA GLY A 62 18.55 -13.00 3.09
C GLY A 62 18.69 -11.55 3.48
N ASN A 63 19.29 -10.74 2.60
CA ASN A 63 19.45 -9.32 2.87
C ASN A 63 18.09 -8.66 3.12
N ALA A 64 18.03 -7.82 4.15
CA ALA A 64 16.81 -7.22 4.67
C ALA A 64 16.26 -6.10 3.78
N VAL A 65 15.90 -6.40 2.53
CA VAL A 65 15.27 -5.45 1.61
C VAL A 65 13.76 -5.66 1.58
N ASP A 66 13.00 -4.56 1.70
CA ASP A 66 11.55 -4.63 1.87
C ASP A 66 10.82 -4.77 0.54
N ILE A 67 11.20 -3.96 -0.44
CA ILE A 67 10.49 -3.88 -1.73
C ILE A 67 11.46 -4.08 -2.88
N GLY A 68 11.09 -4.91 -3.85
CA GLY A 68 11.90 -5.08 -5.06
C GLY A 68 11.86 -3.85 -5.95
N ILE A 69 10.72 -3.61 -6.58
CA ILE A 69 10.43 -2.45 -7.42
C ILE A 69 9.30 -1.65 -6.79
N LEU A 70 9.57 -0.39 -6.45
CA LEU A 70 8.58 0.55 -5.93
C LEU A 70 8.25 1.61 -6.98
N ASN A 71 7.01 1.62 -7.45
CA ASN A 71 6.41 2.77 -8.10
C ASN A 71 5.67 3.60 -7.05
N LEU A 72 6.20 4.79 -6.77
CA LEU A 72 5.65 5.76 -5.84
C LEU A 72 5.11 6.96 -6.63
N ASN A 73 3.80 7.14 -6.66
CA ASN A 73 3.13 8.29 -7.29
C ASN A 73 3.55 8.56 -8.78
N SER A 74 3.99 7.56 -9.55
CA SER A 74 4.42 7.76 -10.95
C SER A 74 3.31 7.47 -11.97
N LYS A 75 3.36 8.17 -13.12
CA LYS A 75 2.37 8.07 -14.21
C LYS A 75 3.00 7.70 -15.54
N PHE A 76 2.20 7.09 -16.41
CA PHE A 76 2.63 6.64 -17.74
C PHE A 76 3.91 5.81 -17.65
N VAL A 77 3.84 4.76 -16.82
CA VAL A 77 4.97 3.87 -16.56
C VAL A 77 4.83 2.62 -17.41
N TYR A 78 5.92 2.21 -18.05
CA TYR A 78 5.97 0.95 -18.77
C TYR A 78 7.17 0.11 -18.30
N CYS A 79 6.89 -0.99 -17.62
CA CYS A 79 7.89 -1.95 -17.18
C CYS A 79 7.71 -3.26 -17.95
N SER A 80 8.74 -3.73 -18.65
CA SER A 80 8.65 -5.01 -19.35
C SER A 80 9.89 -5.88 -19.21
N ASP A 81 9.70 -7.18 -19.41
CA ASP A 81 10.80 -8.15 -19.52
C ASP A 81 11.70 -8.10 -18.27
N PHE A 82 11.07 -8.18 -17.08
CA PHE A 82 11.80 -8.02 -15.82
C PHE A 82 11.59 -9.19 -14.86
N GLN A 83 12.61 -9.43 -14.05
CA GLN A 83 12.59 -10.42 -12.98
C GLN A 83 12.83 -9.70 -11.66
N CYS A 84 11.83 -9.72 -10.78
CA CYS A 84 11.95 -9.23 -9.42
C CYS A 84 11.82 -10.43 -8.47
N PHE A 85 12.94 -11.11 -8.24
CA PHE A 85 12.93 -12.46 -7.70
C PHE A 85 13.74 -12.57 -6.40
N GLY A 86 13.26 -13.37 -5.46
CA GLY A 86 13.79 -13.51 -4.10
C GLY A 86 12.80 -13.12 -2.99
N ASN A 87 13.33 -13.03 -1.77
CA ASN A 87 12.59 -12.98 -0.52
C ASN A 87 12.34 -11.55 -0.02
N TRP A 88 11.55 -10.77 -0.76
CA TRP A 88 11.21 -9.39 -0.37
C TRP A 88 10.26 -9.36 0.84
N ARG A 89 10.59 -8.55 1.87
CA ARG A 89 9.84 -8.54 3.14
C ARG A 89 8.44 -7.93 3.04
N VAL A 90 8.18 -7.12 2.03
CA VAL A 90 6.88 -6.44 1.84
C VAL A 90 6.25 -6.84 0.53
N THR A 91 6.91 -6.52 -0.59
CA THR A 91 6.40 -6.89 -1.92
C THR A 91 7.52 -6.94 -2.98
N GLY A 92 7.38 -7.80 -3.97
CA GLY A 92 8.23 -7.77 -5.16
C GLY A 92 7.98 -6.49 -5.98
N LEU A 93 6.72 -6.22 -6.32
CA LEU A 93 6.30 -5.03 -7.04
C LEU A 93 5.27 -4.25 -6.23
N GLY A 94 5.59 -3.00 -5.87
CA GLY A 94 4.72 -2.10 -5.13
C GLY A 94 4.31 -0.89 -5.96
N LEU A 95 3.01 -0.62 -6.05
CA LEU A 95 2.43 0.57 -6.67
C LEU A 95 1.74 1.38 -5.57
N PHE A 96 2.42 2.36 -4.99
CA PHE A 96 1.93 3.10 -3.83
C PHE A 96 1.64 4.56 -4.15
N LEU A 97 0.41 4.97 -3.83
CA LEU A 97 0.07 6.37 -3.72
C LEU A 97 0.31 6.83 -2.29
N SER A 98 1.31 7.69 -2.11
CA SER A 98 1.54 8.35 -0.84
C SER A 98 1.33 9.83 -1.02
N ASN A 99 0.14 10.32 -0.67
CA ASN A 99 0.02 11.75 -0.39
C ASN A 99 -1.06 12.04 0.64
N MET A 100 -0.63 12.57 1.78
CA MET A 100 -1.49 13.25 2.76
C MET A 100 -1.55 14.76 2.49
N ALA A 101 -0.77 15.26 1.53
CA ALA A 101 -0.69 16.67 1.16
C ALA A 101 -1.62 16.98 -0.04
N PRO A 102 -2.20 18.18 -0.12
CA PRO A 102 -3.15 18.59 -1.16
C PRO A 102 -2.50 18.85 -2.54
N ASP A 103 -1.29 18.33 -2.80
CA ASP A 103 -0.66 18.52 -4.11
C ASP A 103 -1.56 17.91 -5.20
N ILE A 104 -1.98 18.80 -6.09
CA ILE A 104 -2.76 18.48 -7.26
C ILE A 104 -1.83 17.66 -8.17
N ASP A 105 -2.26 16.43 -8.45
CA ASP A 105 -1.77 15.58 -9.53
C ASP A 105 -0.80 14.43 -9.19
N ASN A 106 -0.80 13.91 -7.95
CA ASN A 106 -0.14 12.61 -7.66
C ASN A 106 -1.14 11.46 -7.82
N ALA A 107 -1.01 10.73 -8.91
CA ALA A 107 -1.81 9.54 -9.18
C ALA A 107 -0.88 8.46 -9.76
N ILE A 108 -1.13 7.18 -9.45
CA ILE A 108 -0.50 6.10 -10.22
C ILE A 108 -1.45 5.77 -11.34
N THR A 109 -1.18 6.34 -12.50
CA THR A 109 -2.06 6.19 -13.66
C THR A 109 -1.30 5.70 -14.87
N PHE A 110 -1.94 4.81 -15.63
CA PHE A 110 -1.38 4.26 -16.87
C PHE A 110 -0.03 3.56 -16.63
N GLY A 111 -0.01 2.62 -15.67
CA GLY A 111 1.11 1.71 -15.47
C GLY A 111 0.90 0.42 -16.26
N ILE A 112 1.84 0.02 -17.11
CA ILE A 112 1.83 -1.28 -17.78
C ILE A 112 3.05 -2.05 -17.29
N TYR A 113 2.81 -3.23 -16.73
CA TYR A 113 3.83 -4.13 -16.21
C TYR A 113 3.66 -5.47 -16.92
N GLU A 114 4.64 -5.92 -17.69
CA GLU A 114 4.43 -7.09 -18.52
C GLU A 114 5.64 -8.00 -18.73
N ARG A 115 5.36 -9.28 -19.02
CA ARG A 115 6.36 -10.33 -19.23
C ARG A 115 7.35 -10.37 -18.07
N ALA A 116 6.83 -10.68 -16.89
CA ALA A 116 7.61 -10.58 -15.65
C ALA A 116 7.51 -11.83 -14.77
N GLN A 117 8.56 -12.08 -14.01
CA GLN A 117 8.53 -13.02 -12.90
C GLN A 117 8.76 -12.24 -11.61
N ILE A 118 7.83 -12.35 -10.67
CA ILE A 118 7.84 -11.55 -9.44
C ILE A 118 7.63 -12.48 -8.26
N SER A 119 8.48 -12.36 -7.23
CA SER A 119 8.24 -13.00 -5.94
C SER A 119 8.30 -12.01 -4.79
N GLY A 120 7.94 -12.45 -3.59
CA GLY A 120 8.00 -11.67 -2.36
C GLY A 120 6.92 -12.09 -1.37
N TYR A 121 6.95 -11.51 -0.16
CA TYR A 121 5.89 -11.71 0.84
C TYR A 121 4.50 -11.35 0.30
N ARG A 122 4.48 -10.34 -0.58
CA ARG A 122 3.48 -10.21 -1.66
C ARG A 122 4.20 -10.14 -2.99
N CYS A 123 3.60 -10.65 -4.06
CA CYS A 123 4.18 -10.48 -5.38
C CYS A 123 3.88 -9.08 -5.92
N ILE A 124 2.60 -8.73 -5.96
CA ILE A 124 2.12 -7.42 -6.42
C ILE A 124 1.30 -6.80 -5.31
N MET A 125 1.63 -5.55 -4.98
CA MET A 125 0.88 -4.76 -4.02
C MET A 125 0.50 -3.42 -4.65
N VAL A 126 -0.80 -3.11 -4.70
CA VAL A 126 -1.31 -1.81 -5.14
C VAL A 126 -1.98 -1.12 -3.95
N ARG A 127 -1.44 0.01 -3.52
CA ARG A 127 -1.94 0.77 -2.36
C ARG A 127 -2.29 2.20 -2.72
N ALA A 128 -3.52 2.57 -2.44
CA ALA A 128 -4.00 3.94 -2.47
C ALA A 128 -4.38 4.41 -1.06
N THR A 129 -4.84 5.66 -0.95
CA THR A 129 -5.25 6.27 0.30
C THR A 129 -6.35 5.46 1.01
N ASP A 130 -6.21 5.23 2.31
CA ASP A 130 -7.24 4.60 3.12
C ASP A 130 -8.45 5.55 3.31
N ILE A 131 -9.66 5.00 3.30
CA ILE A 131 -10.87 5.76 3.68
C ILE A 131 -11.38 5.27 5.03
N GLN A 132 -12.11 6.15 5.69
CA GLN A 132 -12.62 5.95 7.03
C GLN A 132 -14.11 6.26 7.05
N ARG A 133 -14.90 5.42 7.72
CA ARG A 133 -16.33 5.68 7.90
C ARG A 133 -16.52 6.92 8.77
N ILE A 134 -17.44 7.79 8.38
CA ILE A 134 -17.84 8.95 9.17
C ILE A 134 -18.81 8.46 10.24
N LEU A 135 -18.41 8.56 11.51
CA LEU A 135 -19.21 8.16 12.67
C LEU A 135 -20.21 9.24 13.09
N ALA A 136 -19.78 10.50 13.05
CA ALA A 136 -20.59 11.65 13.43
C ALA A 136 -20.09 12.92 12.75
N LYS A 137 -20.95 13.95 12.70
CA LYS A 137 -20.56 15.31 12.33
C LYS A 137 -21.41 16.35 13.06
N THR A 138 -20.88 17.56 13.18
CA THR A 138 -21.66 18.77 13.50
C THR A 138 -21.52 19.77 12.35
N THR A 139 -21.83 21.04 12.56
CA THR A 139 -21.58 22.10 11.57
C THR A 139 -20.09 22.32 11.31
N ASN A 140 -19.21 22.05 12.29
CA ASN A 140 -17.78 22.33 12.24
C ASN A 140 -16.88 21.19 12.73
N THR A 141 -17.44 19.98 12.91
CA THR A 141 -16.67 18.79 13.28
C THR A 141 -17.05 17.58 12.44
N VAL A 142 -16.09 16.67 12.28
CA VAL A 142 -16.27 15.35 11.67
C VAL A 142 -15.57 14.32 12.54
N THR A 143 -16.20 13.19 12.82
CA THR A 143 -15.65 12.12 13.65
C THR A 143 -15.50 10.84 12.84
N ILE A 144 -14.33 10.20 12.95
CA ILE A 144 -13.99 8.91 12.33
C ILE A 144 -13.42 7.95 13.39
N PRO A 145 -13.29 6.64 13.11
CA PRO A 145 -12.55 5.73 13.98
C PRO A 145 -11.10 6.18 14.17
N TRP A 146 -10.60 6.05 15.39
CA TRP A 146 -9.19 6.21 15.69
C TRP A 146 -8.46 4.88 15.53
N SER A 147 -7.23 4.95 15.04
CA SER A 147 -6.33 3.80 14.96
C SER A 147 -4.92 4.24 15.39
N PRO A 148 -4.14 3.36 16.03
CA PRO A 148 -2.73 3.61 16.30
C PRO A 148 -1.90 3.83 15.02
N SER A 149 -2.40 3.44 13.84
CA SER A 149 -1.73 3.64 12.54
C SER A 149 -2.11 4.97 11.86
N ASN A 150 -2.88 5.82 12.53
CA ASN A 150 -3.41 7.05 11.95
C ASN A 150 -2.31 8.07 11.61
N ARG A 151 -2.38 8.68 10.40
CA ARG A 151 -1.39 9.65 9.91
C ARG A 151 -1.89 11.10 9.79
N TYR A 152 -3.13 11.41 10.16
CA TYR A 152 -3.63 12.79 10.10
C TYR A 152 -2.84 13.72 11.02
N GLN A 153 -2.51 14.91 10.53
CA GLN A 153 -1.84 15.94 11.33
C GLN A 153 -2.79 16.45 12.42
N HIS A 154 -2.33 16.51 13.67
CA HIS A 154 -3.19 16.89 14.80
C HIS A 154 -3.52 18.39 14.84
N THR A 155 -2.74 19.21 14.15
CA THR A 155 -2.93 20.67 14.05
C THR A 155 -2.89 21.06 12.58
N GLY A 156 -4.00 21.59 12.08
CA GLY A 156 -4.16 21.90 10.66
C GLY A 156 -4.16 20.66 9.77
N GLY A 157 -4.80 20.77 8.61
CA GLY A 157 -4.75 19.74 7.58
C GLY A 157 -6.02 19.69 6.73
N TYR A 158 -6.18 18.59 6.00
CA TYR A 158 -7.31 18.38 5.11
C TYR A 158 -8.01 17.04 5.37
N ILE A 159 -9.33 17.08 5.28
CA ILE A 159 -10.19 15.89 5.23
C ILE A 159 -11.20 16.07 4.10
N ALA A 160 -11.36 15.05 3.27
CA ALA A 160 -12.29 15.07 2.14
C ALA A 160 -13.42 14.07 2.36
N PRO A 161 -14.68 14.42 2.03
CA PRO A 161 -15.77 13.45 1.92
C PRO A 161 -15.67 12.67 0.60
N SER A 162 -16.30 11.49 0.52
CA SER A 162 -16.41 10.66 -0.70
C SER A 162 -16.83 11.42 -1.97
N ALA A 163 -17.73 12.40 -1.81
CA ALA A 163 -18.16 13.30 -2.87
C ALA A 163 -17.94 14.75 -2.43
N GLY A 164 -16.86 15.37 -2.89
CA GLY A 164 -16.65 16.81 -2.71
C GLY A 164 -15.19 17.24 -2.66
N THR A 165 -15.01 18.53 -2.46
CA THR A 165 -13.70 19.17 -2.29
C THR A 165 -13.15 18.91 -0.89
N PRO A 166 -11.83 18.69 -0.74
CA PRO A 166 -11.19 18.64 0.56
C PRO A 166 -11.51 19.87 1.42
N ARG A 167 -11.70 19.64 2.72
CA ARG A 167 -12.02 20.65 3.73
C ARG A 167 -10.87 20.80 4.70
N THR A 168 -10.62 22.03 5.12
CA THR A 168 -9.61 22.30 6.13
C THR A 168 -10.18 22.06 7.51
N TYR A 169 -9.35 21.56 8.42
CA TYR A 169 -9.64 21.51 9.86
C TYR A 169 -8.52 22.22 10.62
N THR A 170 -8.79 22.65 11.85
CA THR A 170 -7.81 23.37 12.68
C THR A 170 -7.15 22.46 13.71
N GLY A 171 -7.86 21.45 14.20
CA GLY A 171 -7.31 20.52 15.19
C GLY A 171 -7.98 19.16 15.17
N ILE A 172 -7.40 18.23 15.94
CA ILE A 172 -7.94 16.89 16.17
C ILE A 172 -8.00 16.63 17.67
N THR A 173 -9.11 16.06 18.13
CA THR A 173 -9.23 15.48 19.47
C THR A 173 -9.46 13.97 19.36
N VAL A 174 -8.81 13.21 20.24
CA VAL A 174 -8.98 11.74 20.30
C VAL A 174 -9.61 11.38 21.64
N SER A 175 -10.65 10.56 21.61
CA SER A 175 -11.33 10.05 22.80
C SER A 175 -11.76 8.61 22.56
N GLY A 176 -11.25 7.68 23.38
CA GLY A 176 -11.49 6.25 23.18
C GLY A 176 -11.03 5.77 21.79
N ASP A 177 -11.95 5.17 21.05
CA ASP A 177 -11.78 4.64 19.70
C ASP A 177 -12.16 5.66 18.60
N GLN A 178 -12.29 6.95 18.95
CA GLN A 178 -12.73 7.98 18.03
C GLN A 178 -11.74 9.13 17.89
N MET A 179 -11.62 9.61 16.66
CA MET A 179 -10.87 10.79 16.27
C MET A 179 -11.86 11.84 15.73
N THR A 180 -11.88 13.03 16.33
CA THR A 180 -12.74 14.14 15.92
C THR A 180 -11.91 15.30 15.38
N PHE A 181 -12.12 15.62 14.11
CA PHE A 181 -11.61 16.83 13.47
C PHE A 181 -12.44 18.03 13.95
N THR A 182 -11.77 19.08 14.40
CA THR A 182 -12.38 20.32 14.90
C THR A 182 -12.05 21.51 14.02
N GLY A 183 -12.94 22.51 13.99
CA GLY A 183 -12.80 23.68 13.12
C GLY A 183 -12.82 23.33 11.64
N VAL A 184 -13.59 22.29 11.26
CA VAL A 184 -13.81 21.93 9.86
C VAL A 184 -14.56 23.06 9.18
N ASN A 185 -14.00 23.64 8.12
CA ASN A 185 -14.52 24.88 7.53
C ASN A 185 -15.92 24.75 6.90
N ASP A 186 -16.28 23.55 6.43
CA ASP A 186 -17.61 23.24 5.91
C ASP A 186 -17.84 21.72 5.96
N THR A 187 -18.88 21.30 6.68
CA THR A 187 -19.24 19.89 6.86
C THR A 187 -20.45 19.45 6.02
N SER A 188 -20.99 20.32 5.15
CA SER A 188 -22.23 20.08 4.39
C SER A 188 -22.20 18.76 3.60
N ASN A 189 -21.10 18.49 2.90
CA ASN A 189 -20.92 17.29 2.07
C ASN A 189 -20.50 16.03 2.84
N PHE A 190 -20.27 16.12 4.16
CA PHE A 190 -20.04 14.93 4.98
C PHE A 190 -21.39 14.31 5.34
N THR A 191 -21.49 12.99 5.26
CA THR A 191 -22.71 12.26 5.64
C THR A 191 -22.34 11.19 6.67
N VAL A 192 -23.09 11.10 7.76
CA VAL A 192 -22.90 10.03 8.76
C VAL A 192 -23.13 8.68 8.09
N GLY A 193 -22.22 7.74 8.29
CA GLY A 193 -22.20 6.46 7.59
C GLY A 193 -21.58 6.50 6.19
N GLY A 194 -21.28 7.67 5.64
CA GLY A 194 -20.44 7.83 4.45
C GLY A 194 -18.95 7.69 4.78
N THR A 195 -18.08 8.05 3.83
CA THR A 195 -16.63 7.90 3.98
C THR A 195 -15.87 9.21 3.86
N ALA A 196 -14.73 9.26 4.54
CA ALA A 196 -13.78 10.36 4.54
C ALA A 196 -12.37 9.86 4.32
N TYR A 197 -11.52 10.67 3.70
CA TYR A 197 -10.14 10.35 3.39
C TYR A 197 -9.25 11.60 3.45
N PRO A 198 -7.92 11.43 3.60
CA PRO A 198 -7.00 12.55 3.62
C PRO A 198 -6.83 13.17 2.24
N ALA A 199 -7.11 14.48 2.14
CA ALA A 199 -6.95 15.34 0.95
C ALA A 199 -7.56 14.81 -0.37
N SER A 200 -7.37 15.50 -1.50
CA SER A 200 -7.84 15.02 -2.80
C SER A 200 -6.88 13.97 -3.35
N ASN A 201 -7.30 12.71 -3.42
CA ASN A 201 -6.56 11.65 -4.09
C ASN A 201 -7.24 11.27 -5.42
N PHE A 202 -6.51 11.40 -6.54
CA PHE A 202 -6.97 10.84 -7.82
C PHE A 202 -6.90 9.31 -7.84
N GLY A 203 -6.21 8.70 -6.88
CA GLY A 203 -6.13 7.25 -6.74
C GLY A 203 -5.30 6.60 -7.84
N SER A 204 -5.38 5.28 -7.90
CA SER A 204 -4.74 4.46 -8.92
C SER A 204 -5.70 4.23 -10.08
N SER A 205 -5.23 4.34 -11.33
CA SER A 205 -6.06 3.96 -12.49
C SER A 205 -5.28 3.41 -13.68
N TRP A 206 -5.93 2.59 -14.50
CA TRP A 206 -5.35 2.07 -15.75
C TRP A 206 -4.03 1.34 -15.55
N ASN A 207 -3.93 0.57 -14.47
CA ASN A 207 -2.78 -0.30 -14.24
C ASN A 207 -3.04 -1.65 -14.86
N LYS A 208 -2.13 -2.12 -15.71
CA LYS A 208 -2.21 -3.41 -16.37
C LYS A 208 -1.02 -4.27 -15.99
N PHE A 209 -1.32 -5.47 -15.55
CA PHE A 209 -0.35 -6.53 -15.27
C PHE A 209 -0.58 -7.63 -16.31
N ARG A 210 0.38 -7.85 -17.20
CA ARG A 210 0.22 -8.77 -18.34
C ARG A 210 1.33 -9.81 -18.43
N ASP A 211 1.00 -11.08 -18.63
CA ASP A 211 1.99 -12.15 -18.77
C ASP A 211 2.95 -12.21 -17.57
N ILE A 212 2.40 -12.20 -16.35
CA ILE A 212 3.19 -12.20 -15.11
C ILE A 212 3.09 -13.55 -14.40
N TYR A 213 4.23 -14.07 -13.98
CA TYR A 213 4.32 -15.19 -13.05
C TYR A 213 4.65 -14.68 -11.64
N CYS A 214 3.64 -14.71 -10.76
CA CYS A 214 3.73 -14.35 -9.36
C CYS A 214 4.02 -15.60 -8.52
N LEU A 215 5.15 -15.59 -7.84
CA LEU A 215 5.57 -16.60 -6.89
C LEU A 215 5.48 -16.00 -5.49
N GLY A 216 4.40 -16.33 -4.78
CA GLY A 216 4.21 -15.98 -3.38
C GLY A 216 5.34 -16.51 -2.49
N TRP A 217 5.21 -16.31 -1.18
CA TRP A 217 6.22 -16.82 -0.27
C TRP A 217 6.24 -18.36 -0.30
N ASP A 218 7.36 -18.92 -0.75
CA ASP A 218 7.61 -20.35 -0.71
C ASP A 218 9.02 -20.59 -0.17
N SER A 219 9.10 -20.81 1.14
CA SER A 219 10.35 -21.17 1.80
C SER A 219 10.67 -22.64 1.50
N PRO A 220 11.94 -23.02 1.23
CA PRO A 220 12.34 -24.40 0.95
C PRO A 220 11.98 -25.41 2.06
N ASN A 221 11.81 -24.91 3.29
CA ASN A 221 11.42 -25.71 4.45
C ASN A 221 9.89 -25.87 4.61
N ASN A 222 9.09 -25.42 3.64
CA ASN A 222 7.63 -25.44 3.65
C ASN A 222 6.97 -24.71 4.85
N MET A 223 7.68 -23.80 5.52
CA MET A 223 7.12 -23.03 6.64
C MET A 223 6.31 -21.82 6.14
N PRO A 224 5.11 -21.57 6.70
CA PRO A 224 4.35 -20.34 6.45
C PRO A 224 5.13 -19.12 6.93
N ALA A 225 4.89 -17.98 6.29
CA ALA A 225 5.63 -16.75 6.58
C ALA A 225 5.54 -16.36 8.06
N CYS A 226 4.37 -16.55 8.70
CA CYS A 226 4.19 -16.24 10.11
C CYS A 226 5.16 -16.99 11.05
N MET A 227 5.55 -18.21 10.71
CA MET A 227 6.51 -19.00 11.49
C MET A 227 7.97 -18.52 11.31
N LEU A 228 8.22 -17.61 10.38
CA LEU A 228 9.51 -16.96 10.14
C LEU A 228 9.56 -15.52 10.67
N GLY A 229 8.60 -15.16 11.53
CA GLY A 229 8.56 -13.86 12.20
C GLY A 229 7.76 -12.79 11.45
N PHE A 230 7.05 -13.15 10.38
CA PHE A 230 6.08 -12.24 9.78
C PHE A 230 4.80 -12.14 10.62
N PRO A 231 4.11 -10.99 10.60
CA PRO A 231 2.90 -10.80 11.40
C PRO A 231 1.72 -11.67 10.97
N TYR A 232 1.71 -12.19 9.73
CA TYR A 232 0.65 -13.04 9.19
C TYR A 232 1.20 -13.88 8.02
N ASN A 233 0.31 -14.61 7.36
CA ASN A 233 0.62 -15.41 6.19
C ASN A 233 0.83 -14.55 4.93
N SER A 234 1.60 -15.07 3.97
CA SER A 234 1.86 -14.37 2.71
C SER A 234 0.60 -14.25 1.84
N CYS A 235 0.64 -13.35 0.86
CA CYS A 235 -0.42 -13.26 -0.13
C CYS A 235 0.11 -12.80 -1.48
N GLY A 236 -0.17 -13.55 -2.55
CA GLY A 236 0.39 -13.27 -3.88
C GLY A 236 0.03 -11.87 -4.40
N LEU A 237 -1.22 -11.43 -4.20
CA LEU A 237 -1.71 -10.14 -4.68
C LEU A 237 -2.45 -9.38 -3.57
N GLU A 238 -2.01 -8.15 -3.27
CA GLU A 238 -2.72 -7.23 -2.37
C GLU A 238 -3.15 -5.98 -3.12
N THR A 239 -4.43 -5.62 -3.06
CA THR A 239 -4.92 -4.34 -3.57
C THR A 239 -5.82 -3.67 -2.54
N SER A 240 -5.52 -2.43 -2.16
CA SER A 240 -6.34 -1.68 -1.19
C SER A 240 -6.22 -0.16 -1.32
N GLY A 241 -7.32 0.54 -1.04
CA GLY A 241 -7.39 2.00 -0.93
C GLY A 241 -8.37 2.65 -1.92
N HIS A 242 -8.44 3.98 -1.88
CA HIS A 242 -9.35 4.81 -2.67
C HIS A 242 -8.58 5.94 -3.39
N ASN A 243 -8.84 6.22 -4.67
CA ASN A 243 -9.67 5.46 -5.60
C ASN A 243 -8.84 4.38 -6.31
N LEU A 244 -9.12 3.09 -6.13
CA LEU A 244 -8.57 2.05 -7.02
C LEU A 244 -9.51 1.84 -8.19
N ARG A 245 -9.11 2.28 -9.39
CA ARG A 245 -9.91 2.19 -10.62
C ARG A 245 -9.13 1.38 -11.65
N THR A 246 -9.82 0.64 -12.51
CA THR A 246 -9.23 -0.02 -13.71
C THR A 246 -7.84 -0.66 -13.44
N THR A 247 -7.79 -1.62 -12.53
CA THR A 247 -6.61 -2.49 -12.35
C THR A 247 -6.90 -3.81 -13.05
N ILE A 248 -6.08 -4.17 -14.03
CA ILE A 248 -6.34 -5.28 -14.95
C ILE A 248 -5.20 -6.29 -14.81
N PHE A 249 -5.57 -7.57 -14.65
CA PHE A 249 -4.66 -8.70 -14.66
C PHE A 249 -4.95 -9.56 -15.90
N GLU A 250 -4.02 -9.61 -16.85
CA GLU A 250 -4.12 -10.35 -18.10
C GLU A 250 -3.06 -11.45 -18.12
N ASN A 251 -3.46 -12.73 -18.19
CA ASN A 251 -2.50 -13.85 -18.13
C ASN A 251 -1.52 -13.75 -16.94
N VAL A 252 -2.06 -13.44 -15.75
CA VAL A 252 -1.29 -13.43 -14.50
C VAL A 252 -1.51 -14.75 -13.77
N LYS A 253 -0.42 -15.42 -13.44
CA LYS A 253 -0.42 -16.70 -12.73
C LYS A 253 0.12 -16.47 -11.33
N VAL A 254 -0.63 -16.87 -10.31
CA VAL A 254 -0.22 -16.72 -8.92
C VAL A 254 -0.02 -18.11 -8.33
N HIS A 255 1.17 -18.35 -7.80
CA HIS A 255 1.50 -19.53 -7.02
C HIS A 255 1.87 -19.07 -5.61
N ASP A 256 0.95 -19.22 -4.67
CA ASP A 256 1.14 -18.86 -3.26
C ASP A 256 0.54 -19.99 -2.42
N ARG A 257 1.19 -20.36 -1.31
CA ARG A 257 0.71 -21.44 -0.45
C ARG A 257 -0.36 -20.98 0.52
N ASP A 258 -0.31 -19.71 0.94
CA ASP A 258 -1.12 -19.23 2.06
C ASP A 258 -2.35 -18.44 1.59
N CYS A 259 -2.19 -17.50 0.65
CA CYS A 259 -3.31 -16.71 0.10
C CYS A 259 -3.06 -16.25 -1.35
N PHE A 260 -4.02 -16.47 -2.24
CA PHE A 260 -3.86 -16.10 -3.66
C PHE A 260 -4.12 -14.61 -3.94
N LEU A 261 -5.18 -14.04 -3.38
CA LEU A 261 -5.62 -12.66 -3.64
C LEU A 261 -6.34 -12.10 -2.42
N HIS A 262 -5.94 -10.89 -2.02
CA HIS A 262 -6.70 -10.06 -1.11
C HIS A 262 -7.01 -8.70 -1.74
N ALA A 263 -8.29 -8.47 -2.01
CA ALA A 263 -8.80 -7.21 -2.53
C ALA A 263 -9.73 -6.58 -1.50
N HIS A 264 -9.41 -5.36 -1.08
CA HIS A 264 -10.23 -4.58 -0.18
C HIS A 264 -10.51 -3.21 -0.79
N GLN A 265 -11.75 -3.00 -1.20
CA GLN A 265 -12.28 -1.69 -1.49
C GLN A 265 -13.20 -1.34 -0.32
N SER A 266 -12.77 -0.40 0.49
CA SER A 266 -13.59 0.17 1.55
C SER A 266 -14.80 0.86 0.91
N ASP A 267 -16.00 0.50 1.36
CA ASP A 267 -17.28 1.16 1.04
C ASP A 267 -17.55 2.34 1.99
#